data_AF-A0AB39XT41-F1
#
_entry.id   AF-A0AB39XT41-F1
#
_cell.length_a   1.000
_cell.length_b   1.000
_cell.length_c   1.000
_cell.angle_alpha   90.00
_cell.angle_beta   90.00
_cell.angle_gamma   90.00
#
_symmetry.space_group_name_H-M   'P 1'
#
loop_
_entity.id
_entity.type
_entity.pdbx_description
1 polymer ?
#
loop_
_entity_poly.entity_id
_entity_poly.type
_entity_poly.pdbx_seq_one_letter_code
_entity_poly.pdbx_strand_id
1 'polypeptide(L)'
;MRLAIYTGIILAGGYTCLTPALAADPTGDWRVADGVANIRVAQCGGSMWGAVSWEKQPGGRDENNPDVSKKNRPTLGMATLIDMKKKPGVDQWEGQVYNAKDGQLYSATITPAGTDQLEIKGCVMGFLCGGETWTRVGPPIPSSPANAMAKGMPKTTGTASKAAPTGSAAPATGAQKTAAAAKPGQKTAADPVGDICLLPEIAGFAH
;
A
#
# COMPACT_ATOMS: atom_id res chain seq x y z
N MET A 1 -21.78 41.51 -61.54
CA MET A 1 -20.95 41.08 -60.39
C MET A 1 -21.83 41.03 -59.15
N ARG A 2 -22.08 39.84 -58.58
CA ARG A 2 -22.76 39.67 -57.30
C ARG A 2 -21.71 39.20 -56.29
N LEU A 3 -21.38 40.02 -55.29
CA LEU A 3 -20.53 39.59 -54.17
C LEU A 3 -21.43 39.05 -53.06
N ALA A 4 -21.30 37.76 -52.76
CA ALA A 4 -21.89 37.12 -51.59
C ALA A 4 -20.89 37.20 -50.43
N ILE A 5 -21.29 37.81 -49.32
CA ILE A 5 -20.52 37.88 -48.08
C ILE A 5 -20.99 36.71 -47.20
N TYR A 6 -20.09 35.76 -46.93
CA TYR A 6 -20.31 34.67 -45.99
C TYR A 6 -19.68 35.03 -44.64
N THR A 7 -20.52 35.24 -43.62
CA THR A 7 -20.10 35.45 -42.23
C THR A 7 -19.84 34.08 -41.58
N GLY A 8 -18.58 33.75 -41.33
CA GLY A 8 -18.18 32.52 -40.65
C GLY A 8 -18.38 32.61 -39.13
N ILE A 9 -19.18 31.70 -38.57
CA ILE A 9 -19.30 31.49 -37.13
C ILE A 9 -18.04 30.76 -36.66
N ILE A 10 -17.20 31.44 -35.87
CA ILE A 10 -16.06 30.83 -35.19
C ILE A 10 -16.57 30.17 -33.91
N LEU A 11 -16.75 28.84 -33.95
CA LEU A 11 -16.94 28.01 -32.76
C LEU A 11 -15.58 27.83 -32.08
N ALA A 12 -15.30 28.64 -31.06
CA ALA A 12 -14.17 28.44 -30.16
C ALA A 12 -14.47 27.26 -29.22
N GLY A 13 -14.14 26.04 -29.68
CA GLY A 13 -14.20 24.84 -28.85
C GLY A 13 -13.16 24.91 -27.74
N GLY A 14 -13.60 25.16 -26.51
CA GLY A 14 -12.75 25.14 -25.32
C GLY A 14 -12.23 23.73 -25.07
N TYR A 15 -10.92 23.53 -25.25
CA TYR A 15 -10.22 22.33 -24.80
C TYR A 15 -10.10 22.37 -23.28
N THR A 16 -11.03 21.72 -22.57
CA THR A 16 -10.84 21.39 -21.16
C THR A 16 -9.83 20.25 -21.05
N CYS A 17 -8.61 20.56 -20.63
CA CYS A 17 -7.63 19.56 -20.20
C CYS A 17 -8.19 18.81 -18.98
N LEU A 18 -8.69 17.60 -19.19
CA LEU A 18 -8.94 16.63 -18.12
C LEU A 18 -7.58 16.15 -17.60
N THR A 19 -7.08 16.75 -16.53
CA THR A 19 -5.97 16.16 -15.78
C THR A 19 -6.49 14.91 -15.07
N PRO A 20 -5.92 13.71 -15.32
CA PRO A 20 -6.31 12.53 -14.57
C PRO A 20 -6.01 12.78 -13.09
N ALA A 21 -7.03 12.67 -12.25
CA ALA A 21 -6.85 12.62 -10.81
C ALA A 21 -6.09 11.31 -10.51
N LEU A 22 -4.79 11.42 -10.21
CA LEU A 22 -4.02 10.30 -9.71
C LEU A 22 -4.58 9.93 -8.33
N ALA A 23 -5.19 8.75 -8.23
CA ALA A 23 -5.59 8.17 -6.95
C ALA A 23 -4.39 8.20 -6.00
N ALA A 24 -4.58 8.73 -4.79
CA ALA A 24 -3.51 8.79 -3.82
C ALA A 24 -3.11 7.37 -3.38
N ASP A 25 -1.81 7.11 -3.36
CA ASP A 25 -1.23 5.81 -3.04
C ASP A 25 -1.04 5.65 -1.52
N PRO A 26 -1.79 4.75 -0.86
CA PRO A 26 -1.66 4.49 0.57
C PRO A 26 -0.39 3.73 0.94
N THR A 27 0.41 3.22 -0.01
CA THR A 27 1.66 2.51 0.32
C THR A 27 2.74 3.47 0.86
N GLY A 28 3.63 2.94 1.70
CA GLY A 28 4.72 3.67 2.35
C GLY A 28 4.65 3.61 3.87
N ASP A 29 5.51 4.39 4.54
CA ASP A 29 5.55 4.47 6.01
C ASP A 29 4.70 5.64 6.52
N TRP A 30 3.89 5.36 7.53
CA TRP A 30 2.91 6.28 8.10
C TRP A 30 3.09 6.37 9.61
N ARG A 31 3.27 7.57 10.14
CA ARG A 31 3.29 7.81 11.57
C ARG A 31 1.86 7.90 12.10
N VAL A 32 1.56 7.09 13.11
CA VAL A 32 0.26 7.09 13.78
C VAL A 32 -0.02 8.43 14.48
N ALA A 33 -1.28 8.75 14.77
CA ALA A 33 -1.68 10.10 15.19
C ALA A 33 -0.99 10.57 16.48
N ASP A 34 -0.78 9.67 17.45
CA ASP A 34 -0.09 9.99 18.71
C ASP A 34 1.44 9.91 18.61
N GLY A 35 1.97 9.53 17.44
CA GLY A 35 3.40 9.52 17.14
C GLY A 35 4.22 8.44 17.85
N VAL A 36 3.59 7.40 18.42
CA VAL A 36 4.31 6.34 19.15
C VAL A 36 4.86 5.23 18.24
N ALA A 37 4.39 5.14 17.00
CA ALA A 37 4.79 4.13 16.04
C ALA A 37 4.73 4.64 14.59
N ASN A 38 5.46 3.97 13.72
CA ASN A 38 5.24 4.05 12.27
C ASN A 38 4.73 2.70 11.78
N ILE A 39 3.76 2.74 10.87
CA ILE A 39 3.21 1.59 10.18
C ILE A 39 3.64 1.66 8.72
N ARG A 40 4.33 0.63 8.27
CA ARG A 40 4.61 0.42 6.86
C ARG A 40 3.43 -0.25 6.19
N VAL A 41 2.97 0.31 5.08
CA VAL A 41 1.85 -0.18 4.30
C VAL A 41 2.32 -0.64 2.93
N ALA A 42 1.93 -1.86 2.53
CA ALA A 42 2.28 -2.45 1.24
C ALA A 42 1.15 -3.32 0.69
N GLN A 43 1.19 -3.60 -0.61
CA GLN A 43 0.31 -4.58 -1.24
C GLN A 43 0.97 -5.97 -1.20
N CYS A 44 0.35 -6.90 -0.48
CA CYS A 44 0.82 -8.27 -0.32
C CYS A 44 -0.30 -9.24 -0.69
N GLY A 45 -0.07 -10.13 -1.65
CA GLY A 45 -1.06 -11.16 -2.03
C GLY A 45 -2.39 -10.62 -2.58
N GLY A 46 -2.41 -9.43 -3.17
CA GLY A 46 -3.64 -8.82 -3.73
C GLY A 46 -4.48 -8.00 -2.73
N SER A 47 -4.11 -8.00 -1.46
CA SER A 47 -4.66 -7.13 -0.42
C SER A 47 -3.61 -6.17 0.10
N MET A 48 -4.06 -5.11 0.76
CA MET A 48 -3.19 -4.17 1.43
C MET A 48 -2.98 -4.59 2.89
N TRP A 49 -1.73 -4.50 3.34
CA TRP A 49 -1.31 -4.87 4.67
C TRP A 49 -0.48 -3.75 5.28
N GLY A 50 -0.45 -3.71 6.60
CA GLY A 50 0.35 -2.75 7.34
C GLY A 50 0.99 -3.39 8.55
N ALA A 51 2.28 -3.16 8.76
CA ALA A 51 3.02 -3.67 9.92
C ALA A 51 3.82 -2.56 10.61
N VAL A 52 4.02 -2.69 11.93
CA VAL A 52 4.83 -1.74 12.71
C VAL A 52 6.27 -1.75 12.19
N SER A 53 6.74 -0.66 11.59
CA SER A 53 8.09 -0.52 11.04
C SER A 53 9.06 0.23 11.96
N TRP A 54 8.53 0.98 12.92
CA TRP A 54 9.31 1.70 13.91
C TRP A 54 8.47 1.99 15.15
N GLU A 55 9.13 2.07 16.31
CA GLU A 55 8.53 2.36 17.61
C GLU A 55 9.29 3.49 18.29
N LYS A 56 8.56 4.41 18.92
CA LYS A 56 9.16 5.46 19.75
C LYS A 56 9.88 4.87 20.96
N GLN A 57 9.35 3.79 21.52
CA GLN A 57 9.96 3.02 22.59
C GLN A 57 10.14 1.58 22.08
N PRO A 58 11.36 1.20 21.65
CA PRO A 58 11.61 -0.12 21.10
C PRO A 58 11.42 -1.24 22.12
N GLY A 59 11.03 -2.42 21.63
CA GLY A 59 10.97 -3.64 22.44
C GLY A 59 9.60 -3.91 23.05
N GLY A 60 8.56 -3.27 22.52
CA GLY A 60 7.18 -3.52 22.91
C GLY A 60 6.76 -4.98 22.70
N ARG A 61 5.78 -5.40 23.49
CA ARG A 61 5.16 -6.73 23.48
C ARG A 61 3.65 -6.58 23.42
N ASP A 62 2.99 -7.58 22.85
CA ASP A 62 1.54 -7.58 22.68
C ASP A 62 0.80 -7.98 23.97
N GLU A 63 1.11 -7.33 25.09
CA GLU A 63 0.71 -7.76 26.44
C GLU A 63 -0.81 -7.84 26.65
N ASN A 64 -1.57 -7.03 25.89
CA ASN A 64 -3.02 -6.95 25.96
C ASN A 64 -3.72 -7.97 25.05
N ASN A 65 -2.99 -8.82 24.32
CA ASN A 65 -3.62 -9.79 23.44
C ASN A 65 -4.58 -10.72 24.23
N PRO A 66 -5.84 -10.90 23.80
CA PRO A 66 -6.76 -11.82 24.47
C PRO A 66 -6.28 -13.28 24.40
N ASP A 67 -5.49 -13.64 23.39
CA ASP A 67 -4.82 -14.93 23.28
C ASP A 67 -3.50 -14.90 24.06
N VAL A 68 -3.45 -15.66 25.17
CA VAL A 68 -2.29 -15.76 26.06
C VAL A 68 -1.03 -16.20 25.31
N SER A 69 -1.15 -17.03 24.28
CA SER A 69 0.00 -17.50 23.50
C SER A 69 0.67 -16.38 22.69
N LYS A 70 -0.05 -15.29 22.41
CA LYS A 70 0.43 -14.16 21.61
C LYS A 70 0.99 -13.02 22.45
N LYS A 71 0.76 -13.01 23.76
CA LYS A 71 1.14 -11.88 24.65
C LYS A 71 2.63 -11.53 24.63
N ASN A 72 3.47 -12.50 24.33
CA ASN A 72 4.92 -12.33 24.30
C ASN A 72 5.48 -12.01 22.90
N ARG A 73 4.65 -11.89 21.86
CA ARG A 73 5.17 -11.56 20.53
C ARG A 73 5.65 -10.10 20.49
N PRO A 74 6.74 -9.80 19.77
CA PRO A 74 7.17 -8.41 19.55
C PRO A 74 6.09 -7.60 18.83
N THR A 75 5.93 -6.34 19.20
CA THR A 75 5.07 -5.40 18.46
C THR A 75 5.75 -4.86 17.20
N LEU A 76 7.08 -4.77 17.18
CA LEU A 76 7.83 -4.47 15.96
C LEU A 76 7.65 -5.58 14.91
N GLY A 77 7.30 -5.21 13.69
CA GLY A 77 6.96 -6.14 12.62
C GLY A 77 5.54 -6.70 12.71
N MET A 78 4.77 -6.35 13.74
CA MET A 78 3.43 -6.88 13.91
C MET A 78 2.44 -6.30 12.90
N ALA A 79 1.63 -7.15 12.28
CA ALA A 79 0.54 -6.76 11.40
C ALA A 79 -0.53 -5.97 12.17
N THR A 80 -0.74 -4.73 11.75
CA THR A 80 -1.69 -3.77 12.28
C THR A 80 -2.86 -3.56 11.32
N LEU A 81 -2.59 -3.37 10.02
CA LEU A 81 -3.63 -3.36 8.98
C LEU A 81 -3.68 -4.75 8.33
N ILE A 82 -4.85 -5.38 8.31
CA ILE A 82 -5.03 -6.80 7.99
C ILE A 82 -6.04 -6.93 6.84
N ASP A 83 -5.62 -7.59 5.76
CA ASP A 83 -6.44 -7.93 4.59
C ASP A 83 -7.30 -6.76 4.06
N MET A 84 -6.70 -5.58 3.90
CA MET A 84 -7.40 -4.39 3.42
C MET A 84 -7.65 -4.48 1.91
N LYS A 85 -8.88 -4.76 1.52
CA LYS A 85 -9.32 -4.95 0.13
C LYS A 85 -9.80 -3.64 -0.49
N LYS A 86 -9.35 -3.34 -1.70
CA LYS A 86 -9.77 -2.13 -2.44
C LYS A 86 -11.27 -2.21 -2.72
N LYS A 87 -12.00 -1.15 -2.37
CA LYS A 87 -13.41 -0.99 -2.77
C LYS A 87 -13.50 -0.57 -4.24
N PRO A 88 -14.39 -1.19 -5.04
CA PRO A 88 -14.61 -0.79 -6.42
C PRO A 88 -15.08 0.67 -6.52
N GLY A 89 -14.48 1.43 -7.43
CA GLY A 89 -14.95 2.77 -7.80
C GLY A 89 -14.64 3.90 -6.82
N VAL A 90 -13.96 3.64 -5.70
CA VAL A 90 -13.59 4.66 -4.71
C VAL A 90 -12.17 4.45 -4.18
N ASP A 91 -11.54 5.52 -3.71
CA ASP A 91 -10.22 5.46 -3.08
C ASP A 91 -10.27 5.07 -1.61
N GLN A 92 -10.81 3.87 -1.36
CA GLN A 92 -10.95 3.31 -0.02
C GLN A 92 -10.66 1.80 -0.04
N TRP A 93 -10.11 1.29 1.05
CA TRP A 93 -9.95 -0.14 1.27
C TRP A 93 -10.64 -0.53 2.58
N GLU A 94 -11.13 -1.76 2.66
CA GLU A 94 -11.85 -2.33 3.80
C GLU A 94 -11.20 -3.62 4.27
N GLY A 95 -11.06 -3.78 5.57
CA GLY A 95 -10.41 -4.92 6.19
C GLY A 95 -10.50 -4.81 7.71
N GLN A 96 -9.41 -5.16 8.40
CA GLN A 96 -9.34 -5.10 9.84
C GLN A 96 -8.12 -4.32 10.35
N VAL A 97 -8.27 -3.72 11.54
CA VAL A 97 -7.17 -3.13 12.29
C VAL A 97 -7.01 -3.84 13.62
N TYR A 98 -5.81 -4.30 13.92
CA TYR A 98 -5.45 -4.78 15.26
C TYR A 98 -4.76 -3.67 16.05
N ASN A 99 -5.21 -3.40 17.28
CA ASN A 99 -4.56 -2.44 18.17
C ASN A 99 -4.00 -3.16 19.41
N ALA A 100 -2.67 -3.27 19.51
CA ALA A 100 -2.05 -3.92 20.67
C ALA A 100 -2.17 -3.13 21.98
N LYS A 101 -2.57 -1.85 21.93
CA LYS A 101 -2.79 -1.06 23.15
C LYS A 101 -4.02 -1.51 23.94
N ASP A 102 -5.02 -2.05 23.26
CA ASP A 102 -6.26 -2.55 23.88
C ASP A 102 -6.52 -4.03 23.56
N GLY A 103 -5.71 -4.64 22.70
CA GLY A 103 -5.81 -6.04 22.30
C GLY A 103 -6.98 -6.32 21.35
N GLN A 104 -7.63 -5.30 20.80
CA GLN A 104 -8.85 -5.46 20.02
C GLN A 104 -8.61 -5.46 18.51
N LEU A 105 -9.55 -6.10 17.82
CA LEU A 105 -9.64 -6.14 16.37
C LEU A 105 -10.89 -5.37 15.92
N TYR A 106 -10.70 -4.43 15.01
CA TYR A 106 -11.73 -3.53 14.51
C TYR A 106 -11.99 -3.79 13.04
N SER A 107 -13.26 -3.81 12.62
CA SER A 107 -13.58 -3.63 11.20
C SER A 107 -13.17 -2.22 10.80
N ALA A 108 -12.38 -2.08 9.74
CA ALA A 108 -11.72 -0.82 9.45
C ALA A 108 -11.71 -0.46 7.97
N THR A 109 -11.61 0.85 7.72
CA THR A 109 -11.37 1.42 6.41
C THR A 109 -10.08 2.24 6.42
N ILE A 110 -9.41 2.25 5.27
CA ILE A 110 -8.32 3.19 4.99
C ILE A 110 -8.68 4.06 3.79
N THR A 111 -8.49 5.37 3.92
CA THR A 111 -8.83 6.36 2.88
C THR A 111 -7.68 7.35 2.76
N PRO A 112 -6.94 7.38 1.64
CA PRO A 112 -5.97 8.43 1.36
C PRO A 112 -6.64 9.80 1.32
N ALA A 113 -6.10 10.76 2.06
CA ALA A 113 -6.58 12.14 2.15
C ALA A 113 -5.52 13.12 1.62
N GLY A 114 -5.21 12.98 0.33
CA GLY A 114 -4.08 13.65 -0.32
C GLY A 114 -2.80 12.80 -0.28
N THR A 115 -1.65 13.44 -0.51
CA THR A 115 -0.36 12.74 -0.63
C THR A 115 0.18 12.28 0.72
N ASP A 116 -0.05 13.05 1.78
CA ASP A 116 0.68 12.92 3.06
C ASP A 116 -0.22 12.59 4.26
N GLN A 117 -1.49 12.29 4.01
CA GLN A 117 -2.45 11.88 5.04
C GLN A 117 -3.16 10.58 4.65
N LEU A 118 -3.32 9.70 5.63
CA LEU A 118 -4.08 8.47 5.52
C LEU A 118 -5.09 8.41 6.66
N GLU A 119 -6.37 8.46 6.34
CA GLU A 119 -7.43 8.27 7.33
C GLU A 119 -7.64 6.78 7.60
N ILE A 120 -7.61 6.42 8.88
CA ILE A 120 -7.97 5.09 9.38
C ILE A 120 -9.24 5.25 10.22
N LYS A 121 -10.30 4.53 9.87
CA LYS A 121 -11.52 4.48 10.69
C LYS A 121 -11.81 3.04 11.08
N GLY A 122 -12.00 2.79 12.36
CA GLY A 122 -12.29 1.47 12.92
C GLY A 122 -13.59 1.49 13.72
N CYS A 123 -14.37 0.41 13.64
CA CYS A 123 -15.59 0.24 14.41
C CYS A 123 -15.56 -1.08 15.17
N VAL A 124 -15.89 -1.06 16.47
CA VAL A 124 -16.16 -2.28 17.23
C VAL A 124 -17.55 -2.75 16.83
N MET A 125 -17.63 -3.95 16.24
CA MET A 125 -18.89 -4.62 15.91
C MET A 125 -19.87 -3.74 15.08
N GLY A 126 -19.33 -2.76 14.34
CA GLY A 126 -20.08 -1.87 13.45
C GLY A 126 -20.82 -0.68 14.09
N PHE A 127 -20.75 -0.48 15.41
CA PHE A 127 -21.56 0.55 16.09
C PHE A 127 -20.74 1.61 16.85
N LEU A 128 -19.64 1.25 17.52
CA LEU A 128 -18.73 2.22 18.16
C LEU A 128 -17.55 2.47 17.24
N CYS A 129 -17.61 3.58 16.50
CA CYS A 129 -16.59 3.95 15.53
C CYS A 129 -15.68 5.07 16.06
N GLY A 130 -14.39 4.93 15.78
CA GLY A 130 -13.39 5.97 15.96
C GLY A 130 -12.51 6.05 14.72
N GLY A 131 -11.57 7.00 14.71
CA GLY A 131 -10.61 7.10 13.63
C GLY A 131 -9.44 7.99 13.97
N GLU A 132 -8.38 7.81 13.20
CA GLU A 132 -7.14 8.57 13.29
C GLU A 132 -6.71 8.98 11.89
N THR A 133 -6.02 10.11 11.79
CA THR A 133 -5.32 10.51 10.57
C THR A 133 -3.83 10.31 10.79
N TRP A 134 -3.24 9.42 10.00
CA TRP A 134 -1.81 9.16 10.01
C TRP A 134 -1.09 10.11 9.05
N THR A 135 0.15 10.42 9.37
CA THR A 135 0.99 11.35 8.61
C THR A 135 2.11 10.60 7.91
N ARG A 136 2.36 10.90 6.63
CA ARG A 136 3.42 10.22 5.88
C ARG A 136 4.79 10.51 6.51
N VAL A 137 5.60 9.46 6.64
CA VAL A 137 7.02 9.58 6.96
C VAL A 137 7.77 9.75 5.65
N GLY A 138 8.48 10.87 5.48
CA GLY A 138 9.16 11.18 4.22
C GLY A 138 10.43 10.36 4.00
N PRO A 139 11.02 10.46 2.79
CA PRO A 139 10.48 9.82 1.57
C PRO A 139 10.15 8.33 1.82
N PRO A 140 9.24 7.70 1.05
CA PRO A 140 8.88 6.30 1.26
C PRO A 140 10.14 5.46 1.38
N ILE A 141 10.30 4.72 2.48
CA ILE A 141 11.35 3.70 2.53
C ILE A 141 11.02 2.79 1.33
N PRO A 142 11.96 2.51 0.42
CA PRO A 142 11.74 1.61 -0.70
C PRO A 142 11.61 0.19 -0.15
N SER A 143 10.49 -0.06 0.52
CA SER A 143 10.40 -1.10 1.52
C SER A 143 9.79 -2.38 0.99
N SER A 144 9.43 -2.42 -0.29
CA SER A 144 9.16 -3.68 -0.97
C SER A 144 9.28 -3.52 -2.48
N PRO A 145 9.94 -4.44 -3.19
CA PRO A 145 9.78 -4.60 -4.63
C PRO A 145 8.30 -4.67 -5.05
N ALA A 146 7.41 -5.16 -4.18
CA ALA A 146 5.96 -5.19 -4.44
C ALA A 146 5.35 -3.79 -4.62
N ASN A 147 5.80 -2.80 -3.84
CA ASN A 147 5.35 -1.41 -4.00
C ASN A 147 5.83 -0.79 -5.32
N ALA A 148 6.98 -1.24 -5.85
CA ALA A 148 7.47 -0.83 -7.17
C ALA A 148 6.70 -1.53 -8.31
N MET A 149 6.36 -2.81 -8.15
CA MET A 149 5.60 -3.59 -9.14
C MET A 149 4.16 -3.09 -9.30
N ALA A 150 3.52 -2.64 -8.21
CA ALA A 150 2.19 -2.02 -8.27
C ALA A 150 2.18 -0.69 -9.05
N LYS A 151 3.28 0.07 -9.01
CA LYS A 151 3.43 1.34 -9.75
C LYS A 151 3.80 1.16 -11.22
N GLY A 152 4.20 -0.04 -11.63
CA GLY A 152 4.78 -0.33 -12.94
C GLY A 152 3.89 -1.09 -13.92
N MET A 153 2.67 -1.50 -13.57
CA MET A 153 1.82 -2.30 -14.46
C MET A 153 1.05 -1.40 -15.45
N PRO A 154 1.37 -1.41 -16.76
CA PRO A 154 0.50 -0.83 -17.77
C PRO A 154 -0.74 -1.73 -17.89
N LYS A 155 -1.93 -1.14 -17.87
CA LYS A 155 -3.20 -1.84 -18.01
C LYS A 155 -3.33 -2.34 -19.46
N THR A 156 -2.77 -3.52 -19.77
CA THR A 156 -2.99 -4.17 -21.06
C THR A 156 -4.36 -4.84 -21.07
N THR A 157 -5.32 -4.18 -21.69
CA THR A 157 -6.51 -4.82 -22.24
C THR A 157 -6.08 -5.86 -23.27
N GLY A 158 -6.25 -7.15 -22.96
CA GLY A 158 -5.81 -8.23 -23.84
C GLY A 158 -6.64 -9.50 -23.63
N THR A 159 -7.41 -9.80 -24.67
CA THR A 159 -8.38 -10.87 -24.87
C THR A 159 -7.84 -12.27 -24.57
N ALA A 160 -8.73 -13.18 -24.16
CA ALA A 160 -8.48 -14.60 -23.94
C ALA A 160 -7.81 -15.30 -25.13
N SER A 161 -6.85 -16.19 -24.86
CA SER A 161 -6.68 -17.40 -25.68
C SER A 161 -6.12 -18.57 -24.88
N LYS A 162 -6.65 -19.74 -25.22
CA LYS A 162 -6.52 -21.07 -24.61
C LYS A 162 -5.44 -21.86 -25.32
N ALA A 163 -4.56 -22.56 -24.59
CA ALA A 163 -4.12 -23.95 -24.82
C ALA A 163 -2.87 -24.32 -24.01
N ALA A 164 -2.84 -25.56 -23.53
CA ALA A 164 -1.67 -26.31 -23.02
C ALA A 164 -1.57 -27.63 -23.84
N PRO A 165 -0.59 -28.56 -23.64
CA PRO A 165 0.72 -28.50 -22.99
C PRO A 165 1.87 -29.10 -23.86
N THR A 166 3.07 -29.27 -23.27
CA THR A 166 4.17 -30.26 -23.52
C THR A 166 5.55 -29.68 -23.88
N GLY A 167 6.59 -30.22 -23.23
CA GLY A 167 7.99 -30.13 -23.68
C GLY A 167 9.01 -29.86 -22.58
N SER A 168 9.58 -30.92 -22.01
CA SER A 168 10.74 -30.91 -21.09
C SER A 168 12.04 -30.62 -21.86
N ALA A 169 12.92 -29.75 -21.35
CA ALA A 169 14.38 -29.93 -21.31
C ALA A 169 15.10 -28.64 -20.86
N ALA A 170 15.91 -28.75 -19.81
CA ALA A 170 17.06 -27.89 -19.53
C ALA A 170 18.35 -28.61 -20.03
N PRO A 171 19.58 -28.11 -19.81
CA PRO A 171 20.02 -26.76 -19.43
C PRO A 171 21.18 -26.23 -20.32
N ALA A 172 21.44 -24.92 -20.33
CA ALA A 172 22.81 -24.41 -20.45
C ALA A 172 22.93 -22.94 -20.03
N THR A 173 23.96 -22.74 -19.22
CA THR A 173 24.55 -21.53 -18.65
C THR A 173 24.88 -20.44 -19.66
N GLY A 174 24.53 -19.20 -19.32
CA GLY A 174 25.02 -17.99 -19.97
C GLY A 174 24.88 -16.81 -19.03
N ALA A 175 25.97 -16.45 -18.36
CA ALA A 175 26.04 -15.29 -17.48
C ALA A 175 25.96 -13.99 -18.30
N GLN A 176 25.01 -13.11 -17.98
CA GLN A 176 25.13 -11.68 -18.29
C GLN A 176 24.79 -10.83 -17.07
N LYS A 177 25.87 -10.30 -16.53
CA LYS A 177 26.02 -9.34 -15.46
C LYS A 177 25.51 -7.98 -15.96
N THR A 178 24.47 -7.43 -15.34
CA THR A 178 24.20 -5.99 -15.39
C THR A 178 24.14 -5.47 -13.97
N ALA A 179 25.30 -5.00 -13.50
CA ALA A 179 25.41 -4.16 -12.33
C ALA A 179 24.80 -2.80 -12.67
N ALA A 180 23.63 -2.49 -12.13
CA ALA A 180 23.13 -1.13 -12.06
C ALA A 180 23.70 -0.49 -10.79
N ALA A 181 24.47 0.58 -10.99
CA ALA A 181 25.25 1.28 -9.98
C ALA A 181 24.38 1.82 -8.84
N ALA A 182 24.76 1.47 -7.61
CA ALA A 182 24.26 2.11 -6.40
C ALA A 182 24.77 3.55 -6.31
N LYS A 183 23.87 4.52 -6.19
CA LYS A 183 24.23 5.89 -5.80
C LYS A 183 24.66 5.90 -4.32
N PRO A 184 25.78 6.56 -3.96
CA PRO A 184 26.25 6.63 -2.59
C PRO A 184 25.53 7.74 -1.82
N GLY A 185 25.14 7.46 -0.57
CA GLY A 185 24.92 8.50 0.43
C GLY A 185 23.47 8.83 0.82
N GLN A 186 22.68 7.83 1.22
CA GLN A 186 21.70 8.04 2.29
C GLN A 186 22.02 7.05 3.39
N LYS A 187 22.35 7.55 4.58
CA LYS A 187 22.47 6.75 5.79
C LYS A 187 21.06 6.28 6.11
N THR A 188 20.64 5.18 5.48
CA THR A 188 19.38 4.49 5.75
C THR A 188 19.27 4.37 7.26
N ALA A 189 18.29 5.03 7.87
CA ALA A 189 17.87 4.63 9.21
C ALA A 189 17.69 3.13 9.13
N ALA A 190 18.43 2.36 9.94
CA ALA A 190 18.36 0.91 9.89
C ALA A 190 16.88 0.53 9.82
N ASP A 191 16.47 -0.16 8.76
CA ASP A 191 15.09 -0.59 8.55
C ASP A 191 14.98 -1.97 9.16
N PRO A 192 14.54 -2.10 10.43
CA PRO A 192 14.68 -3.35 11.16
C PRO A 192 13.65 -4.40 10.70
N VAL A 193 12.64 -3.98 9.93
CA VAL A 193 11.52 -4.83 9.50
C VAL A 193 11.65 -5.25 8.04
N GLY A 194 12.15 -4.39 7.17
CA GLY A 194 12.31 -4.71 5.74
C GLY A 194 10.97 -4.92 5.02
N ASP A 195 10.91 -5.90 4.12
CA ASP A 195 9.70 -6.17 3.34
C ASP A 195 8.63 -6.85 4.18
N ILE A 196 7.54 -6.11 4.45
CA ILE A 196 6.45 -6.59 5.28
C ILE A 196 5.71 -7.77 4.65
N CYS A 197 5.76 -7.93 3.32
CA CYS A 197 5.10 -9.05 2.65
C CYS A 197 5.78 -10.39 2.95
N LEU A 198 7.01 -10.38 3.48
CA LEU A 198 7.74 -11.58 3.90
C LEU A 198 7.55 -11.92 5.38
N LEU A 199 6.87 -11.07 6.15
CA LEU A 199 6.62 -11.33 7.56
C LEU A 199 5.70 -12.56 7.69
N PRO A 200 5.97 -13.52 8.59
CA PRO A 200 5.24 -14.78 8.66
C PRO A 200 3.71 -14.63 8.79
N GLU A 201 3.26 -13.63 9.55
CA GLU A 201 1.84 -13.38 9.77
C GLU A 201 1.15 -12.65 8.60
N ILE A 202 1.90 -12.18 7.60
CA ILE A 202 1.36 -11.57 6.37
C ILE A 202 1.49 -12.57 5.22
N ALA A 203 2.67 -13.17 5.06
CA ALA A 203 2.95 -14.17 4.04
C ALA A 203 2.02 -15.39 4.14
N GLY A 204 1.67 -15.82 5.35
CA GLY A 204 0.76 -16.95 5.57
C GLY A 204 -0.67 -16.74 5.06
N PHE A 205 -1.09 -15.50 4.79
CA PHE A 205 -2.40 -15.15 4.21
C PHE A 205 -2.32 -14.75 2.74
N ALA A 206 -1.11 -14.64 2.17
CA ALA A 206 -0.87 -14.13 0.83
C ALA A 206 -0.87 -15.23 -0.27
N HIS A 207 -1.35 -16.44 0.04
CA HIS A 207 -1.37 -17.61 -0.84
C HIS A 207 -2.76 -18.21 -1.02
#